data_AF-A0A423M5M8-F1
#
_entry.id   AF-A0A423M5M8-F1
#
_cell.length_a   1.000
_cell.length_b   1.000
_cell.length_c   1.000
_cell.angle_alpha   90.00
_cell.angle_beta   90.00
_cell.angle_gamma   90.00
#
_symmetry.space_group_name_H-M   'P 1'
#
loop_
_entity.id
_entity.type
_entity.pdbx_description
1 polymer ?
#
loop_
_entity_poly.entity_id
_entity_poly.type
_entity_poly.pdbx_seq_one_letter_code
_entity_poly.pdbx_strand_id
1 'polypeptide(L)'
;MAYINPEDVVAPKSSWKLKKVIHNTKQGGWSAAEGSWDEREVLALRWNGSDSETGVGNPQSRGHATWFVVPDELESGLRKVIEQLADSQIADCVISKPDDYDVGAWRAEITLTTIAKEHFKNWQLTFILPSLAYRICYSDKGYAKAVEGELRGAFVDGKWEGDVYSNGIPECDNPTSIDAVKDAFVQNINRAAQLAGFKG
;
A
#
# COMPACT_ATOMS: atom_id res chain seq x y z
N MET A 1 15.92 -1.77 -12.83
CA MET A 1 15.89 -0.28 -12.87
C MET A 1 14.63 0.12 -12.13
N ALA A 2 14.75 1.13 -11.28
CA ALA A 2 13.90 1.29 -10.11
C ALA A 2 12.44 1.61 -10.45
N TYR A 3 11.52 0.98 -9.72
CA TYR A 3 10.18 1.49 -9.50
C TYR A 3 10.23 3.01 -9.26
N ILE A 4 9.44 3.76 -10.03
CA ILE A 4 9.27 5.21 -9.82
C ILE A 4 7.99 5.37 -9.01
N ASN A 5 8.10 6.01 -7.84
CA ASN A 5 6.93 6.36 -7.06
C ASN A 5 5.99 7.22 -7.92
N PRO A 6 4.69 6.88 -8.04
CA PRO A 6 3.73 7.64 -8.85
C PRO A 6 3.74 9.15 -8.62
N GLU A 7 4.05 9.61 -7.40
CA GLU A 7 4.18 11.05 -7.09
C GLU A 7 5.33 11.75 -7.85
N ASP A 8 6.34 11.01 -8.29
CA ASP A 8 7.50 11.53 -9.02
C ASP A 8 7.31 11.49 -10.55
N VAL A 9 6.14 11.05 -11.02
CA VAL A 9 5.84 10.81 -12.44
C VAL A 9 5.27 12.06 -13.06
N VAL A 10 6.17 12.90 -13.58
CA VAL A 10 5.86 14.25 -14.09
C VAL A 10 5.93 14.39 -15.61
N ALA A 11 6.21 13.31 -16.34
CA ALA A 11 6.27 13.36 -17.80
C ALA A 11 4.88 13.19 -18.46
N PRO A 12 4.66 13.79 -19.65
CA PRO A 12 5.50 14.81 -20.29
C PRO A 12 5.37 16.18 -19.60
N LYS A 13 6.50 16.76 -19.19
CA LYS A 13 6.54 17.99 -18.36
C LYS A 13 5.88 19.22 -18.99
N SER A 14 5.77 19.25 -20.32
CA SER A 14 5.17 20.37 -21.06
C SER A 14 3.66 20.42 -20.95
N SER A 15 3.01 19.26 -20.81
CA SER A 15 1.56 19.13 -20.88
C SER A 15 0.95 18.65 -19.57
N TRP A 16 1.64 17.76 -18.86
CA TRP A 16 1.16 17.16 -17.61
C TRP A 16 1.65 17.91 -16.38
N LYS A 17 0.73 18.18 -15.45
CA LYS A 17 1.03 18.61 -14.09
C LYS A 17 0.27 17.70 -13.10
N LEU A 18 1.01 16.91 -12.34
CA LEU A 18 0.44 16.07 -11.28
C LEU A 18 -0.12 16.96 -10.15
N LYS A 19 -1.34 16.67 -9.69
CA LYS A 19 -1.92 17.30 -8.50
C LYS A 19 -1.92 16.36 -7.31
N LYS A 20 -2.39 15.12 -7.50
CA LYS A 20 -2.51 14.13 -6.43
C LYS A 20 -2.58 12.72 -7.00
N VAL A 21 -1.85 11.76 -6.43
CA VAL A 21 -2.13 10.34 -6.65
C VAL A 21 -3.30 9.92 -5.76
N ILE A 22 -4.39 9.46 -6.37
CA ILE A 22 -5.63 9.09 -5.68
C ILE A 22 -5.75 7.57 -5.48
N HIS A 23 -4.92 6.78 -6.14
CA HIS A 23 -4.82 5.34 -5.93
C HIS A 23 -3.42 4.84 -6.33
N ASN A 24 -2.82 3.94 -5.55
CA ASN A 24 -1.50 3.39 -5.84
C ASN A 24 -1.32 2.00 -5.23
N THR A 25 -1.28 0.96 -6.09
CA THR A 25 -1.04 -0.43 -5.67
C THR A 25 0.44 -0.83 -5.67
N LYS A 26 1.35 0.15 -5.66
CA LYS A 26 2.81 -0.03 -5.52
C LYS A 26 3.44 -0.78 -6.69
N GLN A 27 4.58 -1.43 -6.45
CA GLN A 27 5.43 -2.01 -7.49
C GLN A 27 4.68 -3.07 -8.30
N GLY A 28 4.83 -3.03 -9.63
CA GLY A 28 4.17 -3.96 -10.56
C GLY A 28 2.65 -3.82 -10.65
N GLY A 29 2.05 -2.94 -9.85
CA GLY A 29 0.62 -2.64 -9.85
C GLY A 29 0.24 -1.52 -10.81
N TRP A 30 -0.73 -0.70 -10.41
CA TRP A 30 -1.22 0.45 -11.15
C TRP A 30 -1.50 1.61 -10.21
N SER A 31 -1.70 2.79 -10.79
CA SER A 31 -2.00 4.00 -10.05
C SER A 31 -2.96 4.89 -10.83
N ALA A 32 -3.74 5.66 -10.09
CA ALA A 32 -4.59 6.73 -10.60
C ALA A 32 -4.18 8.06 -9.98
N ALA A 33 -4.24 9.11 -10.77
CA ALA A 33 -3.94 10.46 -10.33
C ALA A 33 -4.91 11.48 -10.89
N GLU A 34 -5.10 12.54 -10.12
CA GLU A 34 -5.64 13.80 -10.59
C GLU A 34 -4.49 14.70 -11.02
N GLY A 35 -4.68 15.39 -12.14
CA GLY A 35 -3.73 16.36 -12.65
C GLY A 35 -4.36 17.27 -13.67
N SER A 36 -3.53 18.08 -14.31
CA SER A 36 -3.93 18.82 -15.50
C SER A 36 -3.12 18.39 -16.71
N TRP A 37 -3.81 18.24 -17.84
CA TRP A 37 -3.23 18.05 -19.16
C TRP A 37 -3.56 19.26 -20.02
N ASP A 38 -2.54 20.02 -20.43
CA ASP A 38 -2.69 21.27 -21.17
C ASP A 38 -3.73 22.21 -20.50
N GLU A 39 -3.57 22.39 -19.19
CA GLU A 39 -4.43 23.23 -18.31
C GLU A 39 -5.85 22.71 -18.07
N ARG A 40 -6.25 21.58 -18.67
CA ARG A 40 -7.52 20.92 -18.40
C ARG A 40 -7.37 19.90 -17.28
N GLU A 41 -8.26 19.94 -16.30
CA GLU A 41 -8.36 18.94 -15.23
C GLU A 41 -8.73 17.57 -15.80
N VAL A 42 -8.00 16.54 -15.40
CA VAL A 42 -8.23 15.18 -15.89
C VAL A 42 -7.95 14.13 -14.81
N LEU A 43 -8.62 12.99 -14.97
CA LEU A 43 -8.20 11.73 -14.35
C LEU A 43 -7.15 11.06 -15.25
N ALA A 44 -6.11 10.48 -14.64
CA ALA A 44 -5.10 9.74 -15.38
C ALA A 44 -4.71 8.43 -14.69
N LEU A 45 -4.37 7.42 -15.50
CA LEU A 45 -4.05 6.06 -15.05
C LEU A 45 -2.67 5.63 -15.56
N ARG A 46 -2.03 4.71 -14.83
CA ARG A 46 -0.82 4.03 -15.29
C ARG A 46 -0.61 2.67 -14.63
N TRP A 47 0.13 1.80 -15.30
CA TRP A 47 0.82 0.67 -14.72
C TRP A 47 2.17 1.10 -14.13
N ASN A 48 2.48 0.60 -12.95
CA ASN A 48 3.72 0.85 -12.25
C ASN A 48 4.82 -0.10 -12.74
N GLY A 49 6.07 0.35 -12.69
CA GLY A 49 7.22 -0.55 -12.85
C GLY A 49 7.42 -1.38 -11.59
N SER A 50 8.37 -2.32 -11.63
CA SER A 50 8.85 -3.04 -10.46
C SER A 50 10.36 -3.16 -10.52
N ASP A 51 10.99 -3.40 -9.37
CA ASP A 51 12.44 -3.64 -9.32
C ASP A 51 12.83 -5.01 -9.91
N SER A 52 11.86 -5.94 -10.02
CA SER A 52 12.04 -7.29 -10.56
C SER A 52 11.88 -7.39 -12.08
N GLU A 53 11.34 -6.37 -12.74
CA GLU A 53 11.11 -6.37 -14.19
C GLU A 53 11.91 -5.27 -14.90
N THR A 54 12.13 -5.45 -16.20
CA THR A 54 12.76 -4.42 -17.03
C THR A 54 11.73 -3.38 -17.47
N GLY A 55 11.63 -2.27 -16.75
CA GLY A 55 10.86 -1.10 -17.20
C GLY A 55 10.33 -0.21 -16.08
N VAL A 56 10.10 1.07 -16.38
CA VAL A 56 9.60 2.08 -15.42
C VAL A 56 8.07 2.10 -15.31
N GLY A 57 7.40 1.04 -15.77
CA GLY A 57 5.94 0.93 -15.92
C GLY A 57 5.44 1.41 -17.28
N ASN A 58 4.12 1.52 -17.44
CA ASN A 58 3.47 1.92 -18.69
C ASN A 58 2.25 2.81 -18.44
N PRO A 59 1.90 3.76 -19.33
CA PRO A 59 2.58 4.07 -20.59
C PRO A 59 3.95 4.72 -20.40
N GLN A 60 4.72 4.78 -21.49
CA GLN A 60 6.00 5.50 -21.55
C GLN A 60 6.03 6.43 -22.76
N SER A 61 6.66 7.59 -22.60
CA SER A 61 6.99 8.51 -23.69
C SER A 61 8.49 8.72 -23.73
N ARG A 62 9.14 8.28 -24.81
CA ARG A 62 10.62 8.35 -24.97
C ARG A 62 11.39 7.73 -23.79
N GLY A 63 10.88 6.63 -23.22
CA GLY A 63 11.48 5.94 -22.08
C GLY A 63 11.19 6.57 -20.71
N HIS A 64 10.45 7.68 -20.65
CA HIS A 64 9.97 8.25 -19.40
C HIS A 64 8.59 7.69 -19.06
N ALA A 65 8.41 7.31 -17.79
CA ALA A 65 7.11 6.90 -17.31
C ALA A 65 6.12 8.07 -17.39
N THR A 66 4.92 7.80 -17.90
CA THR A 66 3.88 8.83 -18.12
C THR A 66 2.51 8.31 -17.68
N TRP A 67 1.53 9.21 -17.69
CA TRP A 67 0.14 8.90 -17.41
C TRP A 67 -0.67 8.76 -18.70
N PHE A 68 -1.64 7.85 -18.70
CA PHE A 68 -2.71 7.79 -19.69
C PHE A 68 -3.86 8.66 -19.20
N VAL A 69 -4.16 9.74 -19.90
CA VAL A 69 -5.31 10.60 -19.61
C VAL A 69 -6.58 9.83 -19.97
N VAL A 70 -7.48 9.67 -19.00
CA VAL A 70 -8.75 8.97 -19.18
C VAL A 70 -9.67 9.81 -20.07
N PRO A 71 -10.35 9.20 -21.07
CA PRO A 71 -11.39 9.89 -21.83
C PRO A 71 -12.54 10.38 -20.94
N ASP A 72 -13.02 11.59 -21.21
CA ASP A 72 -14.00 12.31 -20.38
C ASP A 72 -15.30 11.50 -20.17
N GLU A 73 -15.71 10.71 -21.16
CA GLU A 73 -16.91 9.87 -21.09
C GLU A 73 -16.80 8.75 -20.04
N LEU A 74 -15.58 8.33 -19.71
CA LEU A 74 -15.31 7.27 -18.74
C LEU A 74 -15.00 7.82 -17.34
N GLU A 75 -14.68 9.11 -17.24
CA GLU A 75 -14.09 9.70 -16.04
C GLU A 75 -14.99 9.54 -14.81
N SER A 76 -16.27 9.90 -14.90
CA SER A 76 -17.20 9.84 -13.77
C SER A 76 -17.37 8.41 -13.21
N GLY A 77 -17.49 7.41 -14.09
CA GLY A 77 -17.62 6.02 -13.70
C GLY A 77 -16.33 5.48 -13.07
N LEU A 78 -15.18 5.81 -13.65
CA LEU A 78 -13.89 5.39 -13.11
C LEU A 78 -13.57 6.06 -11.78
N ARG A 79 -13.85 7.36 -11.61
CA ARG A 79 -13.69 8.05 -10.33
C ARG A 79 -14.46 7.36 -9.23
N LYS A 80 -15.73 7.04 -9.45
CA LYS A 80 -16.56 6.33 -8.47
C LYS A 80 -15.97 4.98 -8.09
N VAL A 81 -15.47 4.20 -9.06
CA VAL A 81 -14.84 2.91 -8.77
C VAL A 81 -13.51 3.10 -8.05
N ILE A 82 -12.71 4.09 -8.43
CA ILE A 82 -11.42 4.40 -7.78
C ILE A 82 -11.64 4.87 -6.34
N GLU A 83 -12.65 5.71 -6.10
CA GLU A 83 -13.08 6.12 -4.75
C GLU A 83 -13.49 4.89 -3.94
N GLN A 84 -14.32 4.00 -4.49
CA GLN A 84 -14.66 2.72 -3.83
C GLN A 84 -13.43 1.86 -3.57
N LEU A 85 -12.45 1.84 -4.47
CA LEU A 85 -11.20 1.10 -4.28
C LEU A 85 -10.30 1.76 -3.22
N ALA A 86 -10.25 3.08 -3.15
CA ALA A 86 -9.54 3.82 -2.11
C ALA A 86 -10.23 3.63 -0.75
N ASP A 87 -11.55 3.66 -0.72
CA ASP A 87 -12.37 3.33 0.46
C ASP A 87 -12.28 1.85 0.84
N SER A 88 -11.95 0.98 -0.13
CA SER A 88 -11.63 -0.44 0.11
C SER A 88 -10.24 -0.64 0.73
N GLN A 89 -9.36 0.36 0.70
CA GLN A 89 -8.14 0.33 1.49
C GLN A 89 -8.53 0.50 2.96
N ILE A 90 -8.45 -0.59 3.71
CA ILE A 90 -8.99 -0.59 5.06
C ILE A 90 -8.00 -0.06 6.10
N ALA A 91 -6.71 0.03 5.75
CA ALA A 91 -5.65 0.38 6.68
C ALA A 91 -4.47 1.10 6.00
N ASP A 92 -3.87 2.01 6.75
CA ASP A 92 -2.56 2.61 6.49
C ASP A 92 -1.50 1.87 7.28
N CYS A 93 -0.42 1.44 6.63
CA CYS A 93 0.71 0.76 7.25
C CYS A 93 1.97 1.61 7.14
N VAL A 94 2.52 1.98 8.30
CA VAL A 94 3.80 2.67 8.42
C VAL A 94 4.80 1.69 9.02
N ILE A 95 5.96 1.55 8.38
CA ILE A 95 7.11 0.85 8.94
C ILE A 95 8.30 1.79 8.93
N SER A 96 8.88 2.01 10.10
CA SER A 96 9.99 2.94 10.34
C SER A 96 11.04 2.30 11.26
N LYS A 97 12.23 2.88 11.32
CA LYS A 97 13.29 2.45 12.25
C LYS A 97 13.45 3.52 13.34
N PRO A 98 12.96 3.30 14.56
CA PRO A 98 13.26 4.17 15.69
C PRO A 98 14.77 4.30 15.95
N ASP A 99 15.18 5.39 16.60
CA ASP A 99 16.59 5.67 16.88
C ASP A 99 17.21 4.67 17.84
N ASP A 100 16.42 4.13 18.76
CA ASP A 100 16.81 3.15 19.77
C ASP A 100 16.74 1.69 19.26
N TYR A 101 16.32 1.47 18.02
CA TYR A 101 16.24 0.14 17.42
C TYR A 101 17.57 -0.28 16.78
N ASP A 102 17.96 -1.53 17.06
CA ASP A 102 19.08 -2.20 16.42
C ASP A 102 18.90 -2.29 14.89
N VAL A 103 20.03 -2.42 14.18
CA VAL A 103 20.01 -2.62 12.72
C VAL A 103 19.23 -3.91 12.41
N GLY A 104 18.21 -3.77 11.59
CA GLY A 104 17.33 -4.88 11.20
C GLY A 104 16.09 -5.05 12.07
N ALA A 105 15.91 -4.23 13.12
CA ALA A 105 14.65 -4.10 13.84
C ALA A 105 13.88 -2.88 13.32
N TRP A 106 12.57 -3.03 13.13
CA TRP A 106 11.70 -2.00 12.58
C TRP A 106 10.39 -1.97 13.35
N ARG A 107 9.83 -0.77 13.54
CA ARG A 107 8.52 -0.56 14.13
C ARG A 107 7.45 -0.57 13.05
N ALA A 108 6.40 -1.37 13.23
CA ALA A 108 5.23 -1.40 12.35
C ALA A 108 3.99 -0.86 13.08
N GLU A 109 3.41 0.19 12.52
CA GLU A 109 2.22 0.85 13.03
C GLU A 109 1.15 0.87 11.95
N ILE A 110 -0.01 0.30 12.25
CA ILE A 110 -1.09 0.14 11.29
C ILE A 110 -2.35 0.76 11.85
N THR A 111 -2.99 1.62 11.06
CA THR A 111 -4.22 2.31 11.47
C THR A 111 -5.32 2.01 10.47
N LEU A 112 -6.46 1.52 10.95
CA LEU A 112 -7.66 1.37 10.14
C LEU A 112 -8.16 2.75 9.68
N THR A 113 -8.67 2.82 8.45
CA THR A 113 -9.35 4.02 7.95
C THR A 113 -10.62 4.28 8.75
N THR A 114 -11.16 5.51 8.70
CA THR A 114 -12.37 5.87 9.45
C THR A 114 -13.56 4.96 9.13
N ILE A 115 -13.72 4.57 7.86
CA ILE A 115 -14.78 3.67 7.40
C ILE A 115 -14.58 2.26 8.00
N ALA A 116 -13.37 1.72 7.93
CA ALA A 116 -13.05 0.42 8.51
C ALA A 116 -13.20 0.43 10.04
N LYS A 117 -12.77 1.51 10.72
CA LYS A 117 -12.95 1.69 12.17
C LYS A 117 -14.41 1.64 12.59
N GLU A 118 -15.28 2.36 11.87
CA GLU A 118 -16.71 2.35 12.21
C GLU A 118 -17.34 0.98 11.93
N HIS A 119 -16.99 0.35 10.81
CA HIS A 119 -17.47 -1.00 10.48
C HIS A 119 -17.07 -2.04 11.54
N PHE A 120 -15.84 -1.99 12.02
CA PHE A 120 -15.28 -2.91 13.00
C PHE A 120 -15.41 -2.42 14.45
N LYS A 121 -16.21 -1.38 14.72
CA LYS A 121 -16.33 -0.78 16.07
C LYS A 121 -16.80 -1.78 17.13
N ASN A 122 -17.68 -2.69 16.76
CA ASN A 122 -18.24 -3.71 17.66
C ASN A 122 -17.61 -5.11 17.43
N TRP A 123 -16.66 -5.22 16.50
CA TRP A 123 -16.03 -6.48 16.14
C TRP A 123 -14.54 -6.30 15.93
N GLN A 124 -13.75 -7.04 16.70
CA GLN A 124 -12.30 -6.97 16.56
C GLN A 124 -11.81 -7.65 15.27
N LEU A 125 -11.34 -6.86 14.31
CA LEU A 125 -10.67 -7.38 13.12
C LEU A 125 -9.35 -8.05 13.52
N THR A 126 -9.16 -9.30 13.08
CA THR A 126 -7.90 -10.04 13.25
C THR A 126 -7.35 -10.44 11.89
N PHE A 127 -6.03 -10.50 11.75
CA PHE A 127 -5.37 -10.80 10.49
C PHE A 127 -4.12 -11.65 10.71
N ILE A 128 -3.69 -12.34 9.66
CA ILE A 128 -2.47 -13.17 9.70
C ILE A 128 -1.26 -12.24 9.53
N LEU A 129 -0.28 -12.34 10.42
CA LEU A 129 0.97 -11.59 10.27
C LEU A 129 1.71 -12.03 9.00
N PRO A 130 2.37 -11.12 8.27
CA PRO A 130 3.13 -11.49 7.08
C PRO A 130 4.15 -12.59 7.36
N SER A 131 4.21 -13.57 6.45
CA SER A 131 5.21 -14.63 6.44
C SER A 131 6.02 -14.47 5.16
N LEU A 132 7.19 -13.84 5.27
CA LEU A 132 8.09 -13.54 4.16
C LEU A 132 9.48 -14.11 4.47
N ALA A 133 10.20 -14.53 3.43
CA ALA A 133 11.55 -15.05 3.61
C ALA A 133 12.44 -13.99 4.28
N TYR A 134 13.23 -14.42 5.26
CA TYR A 134 14.17 -13.58 6.00
C TYR A 134 13.54 -12.42 6.80
N ARG A 135 12.23 -12.45 7.05
CA ARG A 135 11.53 -11.50 7.90
C ARG A 135 10.74 -12.24 8.97
N ILE A 136 10.65 -11.66 10.15
CA ILE A 136 9.75 -12.13 11.19
C ILE A 136 9.00 -10.94 11.77
N CYS A 137 7.69 -11.11 11.93
CA CYS A 137 6.79 -10.06 12.41
C CYS A 137 6.18 -10.49 13.74
N TYR A 138 6.15 -9.60 14.71
CA TYR A 138 5.54 -9.82 16.01
C TYR A 138 4.54 -8.70 16.29
N SER A 139 3.42 -9.05 16.92
CA SER A 139 2.54 -8.03 17.51
C SER A 139 3.05 -7.66 18.90
N ASP A 140 2.83 -6.40 19.27
CA ASP A 140 2.96 -5.97 20.65
C ASP A 140 1.95 -6.66 21.56
N LYS A 141 2.24 -6.63 22.87
CA LYS A 141 1.32 -7.14 23.89
C LYS A 141 -0.02 -6.40 23.79
N GLY A 142 -1.11 -7.16 23.63
CA GLY A 142 -2.47 -6.63 23.47
C GLY A 142 -2.93 -6.51 22.01
N TYR A 143 -1.99 -6.54 21.05
CA TYR A 143 -2.27 -6.54 19.61
C TYR A 143 -2.18 -7.94 18.99
N ALA A 144 -2.16 -8.99 19.81
CA ALA A 144 -2.21 -10.38 19.40
C ALA A 144 -3.44 -11.09 19.97
N LYS A 145 -4.04 -11.99 19.20
CA LYS A 145 -5.16 -12.83 19.62
C LYS A 145 -5.05 -14.22 19.03
N ALA A 146 -5.29 -15.24 19.85
CA ALA A 146 -5.38 -16.62 19.37
C ALA A 146 -6.74 -16.82 18.67
N VAL A 147 -6.71 -17.26 17.42
CA VAL A 147 -7.90 -17.59 16.62
C VAL A 147 -7.65 -18.98 16.03
N GLU A 148 -8.50 -19.95 16.37
CA GLU A 148 -8.40 -21.33 15.86
C GLU A 148 -7.04 -22.00 16.10
N GLY A 149 -6.35 -21.62 17.20
CA GLY A 149 -5.03 -22.16 17.56
C GLY A 149 -3.85 -21.43 16.92
N GLU A 150 -4.09 -20.43 16.08
CA GLU A 150 -3.04 -19.59 15.48
C GLU A 150 -3.01 -18.21 16.13
N LEU A 151 -1.81 -17.68 16.36
CA LEU A 151 -1.63 -16.32 16.86
C LEU A 151 -1.78 -15.33 15.70
N ARG A 152 -2.75 -14.43 15.79
CA ARG A 152 -3.06 -13.41 14.79
C ARG A 152 -2.83 -12.00 15.33
N GLY A 153 -2.51 -11.07 14.44
CA GLY A 153 -2.60 -9.65 14.74
C GLY A 153 -4.06 -9.27 15.00
N ALA A 154 -4.30 -8.43 16.00
CA ALA A 154 -5.65 -8.01 16.39
C ALA A 154 -5.68 -6.50 16.58
N PHE A 155 -6.58 -5.82 15.85
CA PHE A 155 -6.74 -4.39 16.00
C PHE A 155 -7.36 -4.04 17.36
N VAL A 156 -6.87 -2.98 18.00
CA VAL A 156 -7.45 -2.39 19.22
C VAL A 156 -7.72 -0.93 18.92
N ASP A 157 -9.00 -0.52 19.00
CA ASP A 157 -9.46 0.82 18.65
C ASP A 157 -8.99 1.30 17.25
N GLY A 158 -8.96 0.35 16.31
CA GLY A 158 -8.54 0.60 14.94
C GLY A 158 -7.04 0.85 14.77
N LYS A 159 -6.22 0.48 15.77
CA LYS A 159 -4.76 0.46 15.67
C LYS A 159 -4.23 -0.95 15.81
N TRP A 160 -3.09 -1.21 15.20
CA TRP A 160 -2.27 -2.38 15.45
C TRP A 160 -0.82 -1.95 15.47
N GLU A 161 -0.05 -2.47 16.42
CA GLU A 161 1.36 -2.15 16.58
C GLU A 161 2.17 -3.43 16.81
N GLY A 162 3.42 -3.39 16.36
CA GLY A 162 4.34 -4.50 16.47
C GLY A 162 5.69 -4.21 15.87
N ASP A 163 6.52 -5.23 15.80
CA ASP A 163 7.88 -5.13 15.29
C ASP A 163 8.13 -6.09 14.14
N VAL A 164 9.02 -5.69 13.25
CA VAL A 164 9.54 -6.50 12.14
C VAL A 164 11.04 -6.62 12.29
N TYR A 165 11.55 -7.85 12.22
CA TYR A 165 12.97 -8.13 12.30
C TYR A 165 13.47 -8.81 11.03
N SER A 166 14.69 -8.45 10.60
CA SER A 166 15.49 -9.33 9.75
C SER A 166 15.76 -10.65 10.45
N ASN A 167 15.70 -11.76 9.70
CA ASN A 167 15.86 -13.10 10.26
C ASN A 167 16.76 -13.96 9.37
N GLY A 168 17.79 -14.56 9.96
CA GLY A 168 18.69 -15.49 9.27
C GLY A 168 19.66 -14.87 8.26
N ILE A 169 19.60 -13.55 8.04
CA ILE A 169 20.51 -12.79 7.17
C ILE A 169 20.67 -11.35 7.72
N PRO A 170 21.84 -10.69 7.55
CA PRO A 170 22.00 -9.28 7.88
C PRO A 170 21.00 -8.39 7.12
N GLU A 171 20.54 -7.29 7.74
CA GLU A 171 19.59 -6.36 7.12
C GLU A 171 20.08 -5.80 5.79
N CYS A 172 21.38 -5.49 5.69
CA CYS A 172 21.98 -4.94 4.47
C CYS A 172 21.96 -5.92 3.29
N ASP A 173 21.86 -7.21 3.56
CA ASP A 173 21.85 -8.27 2.57
C ASP A 173 20.44 -8.86 2.37
N ASN A 174 19.44 -8.36 3.10
CA ASN A 174 18.10 -8.92 3.08
C ASN A 174 17.39 -8.59 1.76
N PRO A 175 17.07 -9.59 0.92
CA PRO A 175 16.40 -9.34 -0.37
C PRO A 175 14.93 -8.94 -0.19
N THR A 176 14.34 -9.18 0.98
CA THR A 176 12.97 -8.79 1.29
C THR A 176 12.97 -7.39 1.85
N SER A 177 12.62 -6.40 1.03
CA SER A 177 12.58 -4.99 1.44
C SER A 177 11.47 -4.71 2.46
N ILE A 178 11.61 -3.61 3.21
CA ILE A 178 10.57 -3.15 4.14
C ILE A 178 9.28 -2.77 3.40
N ASP A 179 9.36 -2.25 2.17
CA ASP A 179 8.17 -1.96 1.38
C ASP A 179 7.41 -3.24 0.99
N ALA A 180 8.12 -4.35 0.70
CA ALA A 180 7.47 -5.65 0.50
C ALA A 180 6.75 -6.15 1.78
N VAL A 181 7.31 -5.85 2.95
CA VAL A 181 6.65 -6.16 4.24
C VAL A 181 5.38 -5.32 4.43
N LYS A 182 5.43 -4.01 4.13
CA LYS A 182 4.24 -3.13 4.18
C LYS A 182 3.13 -3.66 3.27
N ASP A 183 3.46 -4.00 2.03
CA ASP A 183 2.51 -4.52 1.06
C ASP A 183 1.86 -5.82 1.55
N ALA A 184 2.66 -6.72 2.14
CA ALA A 184 2.13 -7.97 2.71
C ALA A 184 1.20 -7.75 3.90
N PHE A 185 1.49 -6.77 4.78
CA PHE A 185 0.57 -6.39 5.85
C PHE A 185 -0.77 -5.92 5.27
N VAL A 186 -0.74 -4.95 4.35
CA VAL A 186 -1.95 -4.39 3.74
C VAL A 186 -2.77 -5.48 3.04
N GLN A 187 -2.12 -6.39 2.30
CA GLN A 187 -2.79 -7.52 1.64
C GLN A 187 -3.48 -8.45 2.64
N ASN A 188 -2.78 -8.87 3.71
CA ASN A 188 -3.35 -9.77 4.72
C ASN A 188 -4.51 -9.14 5.47
N ILE A 189 -4.41 -7.85 5.78
CA ILE A 189 -5.47 -7.10 6.47
C ILE A 189 -6.67 -6.97 5.53
N ASN A 190 -6.48 -6.55 4.28
CA ASN A 190 -7.56 -6.45 3.28
C ASN A 190 -8.30 -7.77 3.11
N ARG A 191 -7.56 -8.88 3.00
CA ARG A 191 -8.15 -10.22 2.92
C ARG A 191 -8.97 -10.55 4.17
N ALA A 192 -8.46 -10.24 5.36
CA ALA A 192 -9.17 -10.48 6.60
C ALA A 192 -10.49 -9.69 6.68
N ALA A 193 -10.49 -8.42 6.25
CA ALA A 193 -11.70 -7.61 6.26
C ALA A 193 -12.72 -8.09 5.23
N GLN A 194 -12.29 -8.47 4.02
CA GLN A 194 -13.19 -9.06 3.02
C GLN A 194 -13.87 -10.33 3.55
N LEU A 195 -13.11 -11.22 4.20
CA LEU A 195 -13.66 -12.42 4.85
C LEU A 195 -14.60 -12.08 6.01
N ALA A 196 -14.37 -10.97 6.69
CA ALA A 196 -15.23 -10.44 7.74
C ALA A 196 -16.45 -9.67 7.21
N GLY A 197 -16.65 -9.60 5.89
CA GLY A 197 -17.83 -8.98 5.27
C GLY A 197 -17.68 -7.48 4.97
N PHE A 198 -16.48 -6.91 5.10
CA PHE A 198 -16.21 -5.56 4.63
C PHE A 198 -16.26 -5.53 3.10
N LYS A 199 -17.23 -4.80 2.58
CA LYS A 199 -17.34 -4.47 1.14
C LYS A 199 -17.02 -2.99 1.04
N GLY A 200 -15.82 -2.67 0.55
CA GLY A 200 -15.48 -1.30 0.15
C GLY A 200 -16.44 -0.79 -0.92
#